data_AF-A0A7V3K5D7-F1
#
_entry.id   AF-A0A7V3K5D7-F1
#
_cell.length_a   1.000
_cell.length_b   1.000
_cell.length_c   1.000
_cell.angle_alpha   90.00
_cell.angle_beta   90.00
_cell.angle_gamma   90.00
#
_symmetry.space_group_name_H-M   'P 1'
#
loop_
_entity.id
_entity.type
_entity.pdbx_description
1 polymer ?
#
loop_
_entity_poly.entity_id
_entity_poly.type
_entity_poly.pdbx_seq_one_letter_code
_entity_poly.pdbx_strand_id
1 'polypeptide(L)'
;MRRPRPRGERGSRPRRRGGTGTMAPRRHDPASLEALASRARAGDRDSLARLWHLALPVTRARARPALLRLERGEVPFYDAEDLLQDLFLEFHCWLMQGPGSGSYDVLQRWSYRLPTVLRHLLRRPPLRLGVPWREEAWQGPAHPGEADEEGPEGPAEEWPAPGPGLVQQVLRDEEVAQARAALATLAPEDRDLLWRRYGCEEPVAEIARALGQTPGEVHRALRAARARLWKALGR
;
A
#
# COMPACT_ATOMS: atom_id res chain seq x y z
N MET A 1 -70.00 11.77 1.84
CA MET A 1 -69.84 10.31 1.92
C MET A 1 -68.81 9.84 0.90
N ARG A 2 -67.59 9.50 1.33
CA ARG A 2 -66.50 9.06 0.43
C ARG A 2 -66.48 7.54 0.33
N ARG A 3 -66.57 7.00 -0.89
CA ARG A 3 -66.49 5.56 -1.17
C ARG A 3 -65.05 5.05 -0.98
N PRO A 4 -64.83 3.88 -0.35
CA PRO A 4 -63.51 3.28 -0.22
C PRO A 4 -63.06 2.65 -1.56
N ARG A 5 -61.77 2.82 -1.90
CA ARG A 5 -61.14 2.20 -3.07
C ARG A 5 -60.77 0.72 -2.77
N PRO A 6 -60.87 -0.18 -3.76
CA PRO A 6 -60.56 -1.59 -3.58
C PRO A 6 -59.04 -1.82 -3.46
N ARG A 7 -58.67 -2.74 -2.54
CA ARG A 7 -57.31 -3.26 -2.38
C ARG A 7 -56.92 -4.05 -3.63
N GLY A 8 -56.01 -3.49 -4.43
CA GLY A 8 -55.38 -4.19 -5.55
C GLY A 8 -54.51 -5.34 -5.05
N GLU A 9 -54.75 -6.52 -5.62
CA GLU A 9 -54.01 -7.76 -5.43
C GLU A 9 -52.52 -7.58 -5.77
N ARG A 10 -51.66 -7.90 -4.81
CA ARG A 10 -50.21 -7.94 -5.03
C ARG A 10 -49.89 -9.25 -5.75
N GLY A 11 -49.74 -9.17 -7.06
CA GLY A 11 -49.21 -10.26 -7.88
C GLY A 11 -47.81 -10.65 -7.39
N SER A 12 -47.70 -11.86 -6.82
CA SER A 12 -46.45 -12.53 -6.49
C SER A 12 -45.66 -12.82 -7.77
N ARG A 13 -44.74 -11.92 -8.12
CA ARG A 13 -43.75 -12.19 -9.17
C ARG A 13 -42.80 -13.30 -8.70
N PRO A 14 -42.58 -14.37 -9.48
CA PRO A 14 -41.63 -15.41 -9.14
C PRO A 14 -40.22 -14.81 -9.10
N ARG A 15 -39.60 -14.83 -7.91
CA ARG A 15 -38.19 -14.50 -7.74
C ARG A 15 -37.36 -15.50 -8.54
N ARG A 16 -36.94 -15.11 -9.75
CA ARG A 16 -35.83 -15.77 -10.45
C ARG A 16 -34.60 -15.66 -9.55
N ARG A 17 -34.30 -16.74 -8.81
CA ARG A 17 -33.00 -16.94 -8.18
C ARG A 17 -32.00 -17.07 -9.32
N GLY A 18 -31.48 -15.94 -9.80
CA GLY A 18 -30.25 -15.92 -10.57
C GLY A 18 -29.17 -16.51 -9.69
N GLY A 19 -28.87 -17.79 -9.91
CA GLY A 19 -27.75 -18.47 -9.28
C GLY A 19 -26.48 -17.77 -9.73
N THR A 20 -26.06 -16.75 -8.99
CA THR A 20 -24.67 -16.33 -8.97
C THR A 20 -23.90 -17.55 -8.51
N GLY A 21 -23.43 -18.34 -9.47
CA GLY A 21 -22.48 -19.41 -9.20
C GLY A 21 -21.28 -18.75 -8.55
N THR A 22 -21.26 -18.77 -7.22
CA THR A 22 -20.11 -18.40 -6.42
C THR A 22 -19.02 -19.37 -6.84
N MET A 23 -18.22 -18.99 -7.85
CA MET A 23 -17.02 -19.72 -8.21
C MET A 23 -16.19 -19.78 -6.93
N ALA A 24 -16.14 -20.97 -6.33
CA ALA A 24 -15.24 -21.21 -5.23
C ALA A 24 -13.84 -20.78 -5.70
N PRO A 25 -13.14 -19.92 -4.94
CA PRO A 25 -11.83 -19.43 -5.35
C PRO A 25 -10.95 -20.66 -5.58
N ARG A 26 -10.48 -20.83 -6.82
CA ARG A 26 -9.54 -21.91 -7.16
C ARG A 26 -8.34 -21.71 -6.25
N ARG A 27 -8.15 -22.61 -5.29
CA ARG A 27 -6.97 -22.60 -4.43
C ARG A 27 -5.78 -22.86 -5.34
N HIS A 28 -4.91 -21.87 -5.48
CA HIS A 28 -3.65 -22.05 -6.18
C HIS A 28 -2.77 -22.98 -5.35
N ASP A 29 -2.09 -23.91 -6.01
CA ASP A 29 -1.08 -24.73 -5.37
C ASP A 29 0.08 -23.83 -4.89
N PRO A 30 0.39 -23.80 -3.58
CA PRO A 30 1.47 -22.96 -3.05
C PRO A 30 2.82 -23.21 -3.72
N ALA A 31 3.13 -24.47 -4.07
CA ALA A 31 4.38 -24.81 -4.74
C ALA A 31 4.46 -24.18 -6.15
N SER A 32 3.36 -24.19 -6.89
CA SER A 32 3.26 -23.51 -8.19
C SER A 32 3.49 -21.99 -8.10
N LEU A 33 2.95 -21.35 -7.05
CA LEU A 33 3.13 -19.90 -6.83
C LEU A 33 4.58 -19.55 -6.47
N GLU A 34 5.24 -20.34 -5.64
CA GLU A 34 6.65 -20.13 -5.31
C GLU A 34 7.56 -20.37 -6.52
N ALA A 35 7.24 -21.35 -7.38
CA ALA A 35 7.97 -21.56 -8.62
C ALA A 35 7.85 -20.36 -9.58
N LEU A 36 6.66 -19.75 -9.69
CA LEU A 36 6.45 -18.51 -10.44
C LEU A 36 7.26 -17.35 -9.85
N ALA A 37 7.21 -17.16 -8.53
CA ALA A 37 7.97 -16.12 -7.86
C ALA A 37 9.48 -16.30 -8.01
N SER A 38 9.98 -17.54 -7.95
CA SER A 38 11.39 -17.86 -8.16
C SER A 38 11.85 -17.46 -9.57
N ARG A 39 11.09 -17.83 -10.61
CA ARG A 39 11.38 -17.41 -11.99
C ARG A 39 11.32 -15.89 -12.17
N ALA A 40 10.30 -15.24 -11.60
CA ALA A 40 10.18 -13.78 -11.64
C ALA A 40 11.40 -13.09 -11.03
N ARG A 41 11.90 -13.56 -9.88
CA ARG A 41 13.15 -13.06 -9.26
C ARG A 41 14.39 -13.30 -10.12
N ALA A 42 14.39 -14.35 -10.94
CA ALA A 42 15.44 -14.62 -11.91
C ALA A 42 15.34 -13.74 -13.19
N GLY A 43 14.39 -12.80 -13.24
CA GLY A 43 14.21 -11.87 -14.36
C GLY A 43 13.19 -12.31 -15.41
N ASP A 44 12.49 -13.42 -15.20
CA ASP A 44 11.42 -13.86 -16.11
C ASP A 44 10.19 -12.92 -15.99
N ARG A 45 10.06 -12.05 -17.00
CA ARG A 45 9.00 -11.04 -17.10
C ARG A 45 7.60 -11.66 -17.19
N ASP A 46 7.45 -12.80 -17.87
CA ASP A 46 6.16 -13.46 -18.03
C ASP A 46 5.69 -14.07 -16.70
N SER A 47 6.62 -14.66 -15.94
CA SER A 47 6.34 -15.14 -14.59
C SER A 47 5.94 -13.99 -13.65
N LEU A 48 6.60 -12.83 -13.73
CA LEU A 48 6.22 -11.64 -12.96
C LEU A 48 4.81 -11.15 -13.32
N ALA A 49 4.53 -10.98 -14.62
CA ALA A 49 3.22 -10.54 -15.10
C ALA A 49 2.11 -11.50 -14.67
N ARG A 50 2.33 -12.80 -14.83
CA ARG A 50 1.38 -13.84 -14.38
C ARG A 50 1.14 -13.79 -12.88
N LEU A 51 2.19 -13.62 -12.08
CA LEU A 51 2.06 -13.53 -10.63
C LEU A 51 1.31 -12.26 -10.21
N TRP A 52 1.55 -11.13 -10.86
CA TRP A 52 0.80 -9.90 -10.64
C TRP A 52 -0.69 -10.06 -11.00
N HIS A 53 -1.02 -10.69 -12.13
CA HIS A 53 -2.40 -10.99 -12.49
C HIS A 53 -3.12 -11.82 -11.42
N LEU A 54 -2.42 -12.75 -10.76
CA LEU A 54 -2.95 -13.53 -9.64
C LEU A 54 -3.10 -12.68 -8.36
N ALA A 55 -2.21 -11.72 -8.13
CA ALA A 55 -2.24 -10.81 -6.99
C ALA A 55 -3.26 -9.66 -7.14
N LEU A 56 -3.67 -9.33 -8.37
CA LEU A 56 -4.51 -8.16 -8.66
C LEU A 56 -5.87 -8.20 -7.95
N PRO A 57 -6.62 -9.32 -7.90
CA PRO A 57 -7.90 -9.36 -7.19
C PRO A 57 -7.79 -9.06 -5.69
N VAL A 58 -6.77 -9.63 -5.00
CA VAL A 58 -6.56 -9.36 -3.57
C VAL A 58 -6.08 -7.92 -3.36
N THR A 59 -5.26 -7.40 -4.25
CA THR A 59 -4.79 -6.00 -4.24
C THR A 59 -5.95 -5.04 -4.36
N ARG A 60 -6.80 -5.20 -5.38
CA ARG A 60 -8.01 -4.39 -5.57
C ARG A 60 -8.97 -4.50 -4.40
N ALA A 61 -9.19 -5.70 -3.86
CA ALA A 61 -10.08 -5.88 -2.71
C ALA A 61 -9.61 -5.11 -1.47
N ARG A 62 -8.29 -5.10 -1.20
CA ARG A 62 -7.69 -4.37 -0.07
C ARG A 62 -7.58 -2.87 -0.32
N ALA A 63 -7.33 -2.45 -1.56
CA ALA A 63 -7.20 -1.05 -1.96
C ALA A 63 -8.56 -0.38 -2.27
N ARG A 64 -9.66 -1.15 -2.29
CA ARG A 64 -11.00 -0.68 -2.69
C ARG A 64 -11.42 0.67 -2.06
N PRO A 65 -11.23 0.93 -0.77
CA PRO A 65 -11.60 2.22 -0.19
C PRO A 65 -10.83 3.41 -0.80
N ALA A 66 -9.56 3.22 -1.16
CA ALA A 66 -8.75 4.25 -1.81
C ALA A 66 -9.13 4.41 -3.28
N LEU A 67 -9.26 3.30 -4.01
CA LEU A 67 -9.67 3.30 -5.42
C LEU A 67 -11.00 4.02 -5.62
N LEU A 68 -12.02 3.73 -4.79
CA LEU A 68 -13.33 4.39 -4.87
C LEU A 68 -13.30 5.90 -4.59
N ARG A 69 -12.26 6.41 -3.90
CA ARG A 69 -12.09 7.85 -3.65
C ARG A 69 -11.42 8.53 -4.84
N LEU A 70 -10.42 7.87 -5.41
CA LEU A 70 -9.71 8.34 -6.60
C LEU A 70 -10.64 8.33 -7.83
N GLU A 71 -11.47 7.31 -8.00
CA GLU A 71 -12.51 7.24 -9.04
C GLU A 71 -13.55 8.37 -8.93
N ARG A 72 -13.72 8.99 -7.76
CA ARG A 72 -14.59 10.16 -7.56
C ARG A 72 -13.90 11.49 -7.88
N GLY A 73 -12.62 11.47 -8.24
CA GLY A 73 -11.82 12.67 -8.48
C GLY A 73 -11.50 13.45 -7.20
N GLU A 74 -11.40 12.79 -6.04
CA GLU A 74 -11.00 13.47 -4.79
C GLU A 74 -9.54 13.97 -4.82
N VAL A 75 -8.73 13.50 -5.78
CA VAL A 75 -7.34 13.93 -5.99
C VAL A 75 -7.16 14.32 -7.46
N PRO A 76 -6.78 15.57 -7.76
CA PRO A 76 -6.77 16.08 -9.15
C PRO A 76 -5.64 15.54 -10.02
N PHE A 77 -4.53 15.06 -9.44
CA PHE A 77 -3.32 14.65 -10.17
C PHE A 77 -2.96 13.17 -9.99
N TYR A 78 -3.90 12.39 -9.47
CA TYR A 78 -3.65 11.00 -9.17
C TYR A 78 -4.94 10.22 -9.22
N ASP A 79 -5.02 9.25 -10.12
CA ASP A 79 -6.22 8.46 -10.33
C ASP A 79 -6.08 7.02 -9.80
N ALA A 80 -7.11 6.21 -10.08
CA ALA A 80 -7.13 4.83 -9.63
C ALA A 80 -6.12 3.93 -10.38
N GLU A 81 -5.78 4.25 -11.62
CA GLU A 81 -4.79 3.52 -12.41
C GLU A 81 -3.38 3.80 -11.89
N ASP A 82 -3.07 5.06 -11.57
CA ASP A 82 -1.81 5.47 -10.92
C ASP A 82 -1.59 4.69 -9.62
N LEU A 83 -2.64 4.55 -8.79
CA LEU A 83 -2.55 3.77 -7.56
C LEU A 83 -2.21 2.30 -7.82
N LEU A 84 -2.83 1.71 -8.85
CA LEU A 84 -2.58 0.31 -9.20
C LEU A 84 -1.18 0.12 -9.78
N GLN A 85 -0.67 1.09 -10.53
CA GLN A 85 0.70 1.09 -11.03
C GLN A 85 1.71 1.19 -9.87
N ASP A 86 1.53 2.11 -8.93
CA ASP A 86 2.40 2.20 -7.76
C ASP A 86 2.34 0.92 -6.90
N LEU A 87 1.15 0.33 -6.75
CA LEU A 87 1.01 -0.95 -6.05
C LEU A 87 1.72 -2.10 -6.79
N PHE A 88 1.76 -2.08 -8.13
CA PHE A 88 2.54 -3.03 -8.91
C PHE A 88 4.04 -2.84 -8.68
N LEU A 89 4.53 -1.60 -8.68
CA LEU A 89 5.94 -1.30 -8.44
C LEU A 89 6.37 -1.74 -7.03
N GLU A 90 5.55 -1.46 -6.02
CA GLU A 90 5.78 -1.91 -4.65
C GLU A 90 5.72 -3.44 -4.51
N PHE A 91 4.81 -4.10 -5.24
CA PHE A 91 4.77 -5.56 -5.33
C PHE A 91 6.06 -6.13 -5.93
N HIS A 92 6.53 -5.56 -7.04
CA HIS A 92 7.76 -5.97 -7.70
C HIS A 92 8.97 -5.78 -6.78
N CYS A 93 9.16 -4.58 -6.21
CA CYS A 93 10.24 -4.30 -5.27
C CYS A 93 10.22 -5.26 -4.07
N TRP A 94 9.04 -5.49 -3.48
CA TRP A 94 8.87 -6.43 -2.37
C TRP A 94 9.22 -7.88 -2.79
N LEU A 95 8.82 -8.30 -4.00
CA LEU A 95 9.11 -9.63 -4.50
C LEU A 95 10.62 -9.85 -4.70
N MET A 96 11.32 -8.84 -5.21
CA MET A 96 12.77 -8.88 -5.47
C MET A 96 13.59 -8.82 -4.18
N GLN A 97 13.12 -8.08 -3.18
CA GLN A 97 13.77 -7.99 -1.86
C GLN A 97 13.37 -9.12 -0.91
N GLY A 98 12.36 -9.91 -1.28
CA GLY A 98 11.59 -10.73 -0.36
C GLY A 98 12.37 -11.89 0.26
N PRO A 99 12.11 -12.21 1.54
CA PRO A 99 12.71 -13.35 2.23
C PRO A 99 12.26 -14.67 1.59
N GLY A 100 13.14 -15.68 1.68
CA GLY A 100 12.93 -17.02 1.14
C GLY A 100 11.64 -17.71 1.62
N SER A 101 11.43 -18.95 1.15
CA SER A 101 10.24 -19.77 1.44
C SER A 101 9.79 -19.69 2.91
N GLY A 102 8.52 -19.33 3.13
CA GLY A 102 7.87 -19.33 4.45
C GLY A 102 6.62 -20.21 4.48
N SER A 103 5.93 -20.27 5.61
CA SER A 103 4.69 -21.06 5.77
C SER A 103 3.49 -20.52 5.00
N TYR A 104 3.57 -19.29 4.49
CA TYR A 104 2.53 -18.63 3.70
C TYR A 104 2.95 -18.52 2.24
N ASP A 105 2.01 -18.74 1.32
CA ASP A 105 2.24 -18.51 -0.10
C ASP A 105 2.48 -17.02 -0.42
N VAL A 106 3.07 -16.76 -1.58
CA VAL A 106 3.45 -15.41 -2.04
C VAL A 106 2.28 -14.43 -2.01
N LEU A 107 1.08 -14.85 -2.41
CA LEU A 107 -0.09 -13.96 -2.49
C LEU A 107 -0.60 -13.62 -1.08
N GLN A 108 -0.58 -14.58 -0.16
CA GLN A 108 -0.91 -14.35 1.24
C GLN A 108 0.08 -13.38 1.88
N ARG A 109 1.38 -13.57 1.68
CA ARG A 109 2.43 -12.66 2.18
C ARG A 109 2.23 -11.24 1.66
N TRP A 110 1.96 -11.10 0.35
CA TRP A 110 1.61 -9.81 -0.24
C TRP A 110 0.36 -9.19 0.41
N SER A 111 -0.68 -9.99 0.64
CA SER A 111 -1.92 -9.53 1.27
C SER A 111 -1.72 -8.95 2.67
N TYR A 112 -0.74 -9.47 3.43
CA TYR A 112 -0.36 -8.95 4.74
C TYR A 112 0.50 -7.69 4.66
N ARG A 113 1.30 -7.54 3.61
CA ARG A 113 2.14 -6.36 3.36
C ARG A 113 1.31 -5.16 2.88
N LEU A 114 0.26 -5.41 2.09
CA LEU A 114 -0.58 -4.40 1.42
C LEU A 114 -1.05 -3.23 2.31
N PRO A 115 -1.58 -3.42 3.54
CA PRO A 115 -2.04 -2.30 4.36
C PRO A 115 -0.92 -1.30 4.71
N THR A 116 0.31 -1.77 4.88
CA THR A 116 1.47 -0.92 5.15
C THR A 116 1.87 -0.15 3.89
N VAL A 117 1.91 -0.83 2.75
CA VAL A 117 2.22 -0.23 1.44
C VAL A 117 1.19 0.84 1.08
N LEU A 118 -0.10 0.52 1.17
CA LEU A 118 -1.19 1.47 0.93
C LEU A 118 -1.08 2.70 1.83
N ARG A 119 -0.84 2.51 3.14
CA ARG A 119 -0.66 3.66 4.04
C ARG A 119 0.52 4.52 3.63
N HIS A 120 1.61 3.92 3.15
CA HIS A 120 2.79 4.65 2.72
C HIS A 120 2.50 5.44 1.42
N LEU A 121 1.99 4.77 0.38
CA LEU A 121 1.64 5.40 -0.90
C LEU A 121 0.67 6.56 -0.74
N LEU A 122 -0.44 6.35 -0.03
CA LEU A 122 -1.48 7.38 0.17
C LEU A 122 -1.03 8.55 1.08
N ARG A 123 0.19 8.49 1.63
CA ARG A 123 0.81 9.58 2.40
C ARG A 123 1.94 10.28 1.65
N ARG A 124 2.41 9.73 0.52
CA ARG A 124 3.40 10.39 -0.32
C ARG A 124 2.81 11.70 -0.87
N PRO A 125 3.56 12.80 -0.99
CA PRO A 125 3.17 13.91 -1.84
C PRO A 125 3.11 13.43 -3.30
N PRO A 126 2.15 13.89 -4.13
CA PRO A 126 1.07 14.84 -3.84
C PRO A 126 -0.19 14.20 -3.23
N LEU A 127 -0.22 12.87 -3.13
CA LEU A 127 -1.31 11.99 -2.75
C LEU A 127 -1.96 12.15 -1.37
N ARG A 128 -1.63 13.17 -0.55
CA ARG A 128 -2.07 13.30 0.86
C ARG A 128 -3.60 13.37 1.00
N LEU A 129 -4.25 12.21 0.93
CA LEU A 129 -5.68 11.99 1.00
C LEU A 129 -6.17 12.33 2.41
N GLY A 130 -6.48 13.60 2.66
CA GLY A 130 -6.98 14.08 3.95
C GLY A 130 -6.42 15.43 4.41
N VAL A 131 -5.51 16.03 3.67
CA VAL A 131 -5.18 17.45 3.83
C VAL A 131 -5.91 18.19 2.73
N PRO A 132 -6.77 19.20 3.01
CA PRO A 132 -7.31 20.04 1.96
C PRO A 132 -6.11 20.58 1.20
N TRP A 133 -6.02 20.22 -0.07
CA TRP A 133 -4.99 20.73 -0.95
C TRP A 133 -5.15 22.26 -0.91
N ARG A 134 -4.15 22.97 -0.39
CA ARG A 134 -4.12 24.42 -0.52
C ARG A 134 -3.72 24.68 -1.96
N GLU A 135 -4.56 25.40 -2.69
CA GLU A 135 -4.29 25.96 -4.02
C GLU A 135 -2.93 26.67 -4.12
N GLU A 136 -2.37 27.10 -2.99
CA GLU A 136 -1.14 27.89 -2.90
C GLU A 136 0.15 27.11 -3.19
N ALA A 137 0.16 25.77 -3.23
CA ALA A 137 1.40 24.99 -3.38
C ALA A 137 1.86 24.73 -4.81
N TRP A 138 1.06 25.07 -5.83
CA TRP A 138 1.43 24.86 -7.24
C TRP A 138 1.16 26.11 -8.09
N GLN A 139 1.87 27.19 -7.80
CA GLN A 139 2.22 28.16 -8.84
C GLN A 139 3.38 27.58 -9.64
N GLY A 140 3.08 26.56 -10.46
CA GLY A 140 4.01 26.13 -11.48
C GLY A 140 4.36 27.33 -12.38
N PRO A 141 5.61 27.44 -12.87
CA PRO A 141 5.94 28.46 -13.85
C PRO A 141 4.96 28.32 -15.02
N ALA A 142 4.29 29.42 -15.37
CA ALA A 142 3.39 29.47 -16.49
C ALA A 142 4.15 28.94 -17.72
N HIS A 143 3.79 27.74 -18.20
CA HIS A 143 4.33 27.20 -19.43
C HIS A 143 3.87 28.12 -20.57
N PRO A 144 4.77 28.92 -21.17
CA PRO A 144 4.41 29.76 -22.29
C PRO A 144 4.46 28.89 -23.55
N GLY A 145 3.30 28.71 -24.19
CA GLY A 145 3.22 28.32 -25.59
C GLY A 145 3.44 26.84 -25.86
N GLU A 146 2.34 26.09 -25.89
CA GLU A 146 2.22 24.92 -26.75
C GLU A 146 2.43 25.38 -28.20
N ALA A 147 3.57 25.05 -28.77
CA ALA A 147 3.77 25.00 -30.21
C ALA A 147 3.83 23.52 -30.58
N ASP A 148 2.93 23.14 -31.48
CA ASP A 148 2.86 21.83 -32.12
C ASP A 148 4.22 21.46 -32.73
N GLU A 149 4.94 20.52 -32.12
CA GLU A 149 6.07 19.86 -32.78
C GLU A 149 5.86 18.34 -32.75
N GLU A 150 5.51 17.80 -33.91
CA GLU A 150 5.57 16.38 -34.26
C GLU A 150 7.04 15.91 -34.13
N GLY A 151 7.39 15.37 -32.96
CA GLY A 151 8.72 14.85 -32.67
C GLY A 151 8.91 13.39 -33.13
N PRO A 152 10.10 13.04 -33.65
CA PRO A 152 10.37 11.76 -34.30
C PRO A 152 10.43 10.59 -33.32
N GLU A 153 9.90 9.43 -33.74
CA GLU A 153 9.98 8.13 -33.05
C GLU A 153 11.44 7.63 -32.99
N GLY A 154 12.23 8.18 -32.08
CA GLY A 154 13.54 7.64 -31.70
C GLY A 154 13.43 6.60 -30.59
N PRO A 155 14.32 5.58 -30.54
CA PRO A 155 14.36 4.63 -29.43
C PRO A 155 14.53 5.42 -28.12
N ALA A 156 13.60 5.23 -27.20
CA ALA A 156 13.59 5.89 -25.89
C ALA A 156 14.90 5.55 -25.16
N GLU A 157 15.87 6.45 -25.26
CA GLU A 157 17.08 6.45 -24.47
C GLU A 157 16.63 6.58 -23.01
N GLU A 158 16.66 5.48 -22.26
CA GLU A 158 16.29 5.45 -20.85
C GLU A 158 17.29 6.31 -20.06
N TRP A 159 16.97 7.60 -19.95
CA TRP A 159 17.70 8.49 -19.06
C TRP A 159 17.60 7.94 -17.64
N PRO A 160 18.73 7.75 -16.93
CA PRO A 160 18.69 7.28 -15.56
C PRO A 160 17.83 8.25 -14.75
N ALA A 161 16.81 7.71 -14.08
CA ALA A 161 15.89 8.51 -13.28
C ALA A 161 16.72 9.45 -12.38
N PRO A 162 16.47 10.77 -12.43
CA PRO A 162 17.26 11.71 -11.67
C PRO A 162 17.19 11.30 -10.20
N GLY A 163 18.36 11.07 -9.60
CA GLY A 163 18.46 10.78 -8.17
C GLY A 163 17.78 11.89 -7.35
N PRO A 164 17.44 11.63 -6.08
CA PRO A 164 16.88 12.65 -5.22
C PRO A 164 17.78 13.88 -5.23
N GLY A 165 17.21 15.05 -5.54
CA GLY A 165 17.98 16.29 -5.61
C GLY A 165 18.69 16.59 -4.30
N LEU A 166 19.74 17.40 -4.33
CA LEU A 166 20.57 17.72 -3.16
C LEU A 166 19.73 18.18 -1.95
N VAL A 167 18.71 19.02 -2.19
CA VAL A 167 17.78 19.49 -1.14
C VAL A 167 17.02 18.33 -0.49
N GLN A 168 16.56 17.37 -1.28
CA GLN A 168 15.85 16.20 -0.78
C GLN A 168 16.76 15.28 0.03
N GLN A 169 18.04 15.15 -0.36
CA GLN A 169 19.03 14.41 0.41
C GLN A 169 19.29 15.07 1.77
N VAL A 170 19.49 16.38 1.80
CA VAL A 170 19.69 17.14 3.05
C VAL A 170 18.50 17.01 3.98
N LEU A 171 17.27 17.16 3.47
CA LEU A 171 16.05 16.99 4.28
C LEU A 171 15.94 15.56 4.83
N ARG A 172 16.27 14.55 4.03
CA ARG A 172 16.27 13.15 4.47
C ARG A 172 17.30 12.91 5.58
N ASP A 173 18.50 13.46 5.44
CA ASP A 173 19.55 13.33 6.45
C ASP A 173 19.18 14.02 7.76
N GLU A 174 18.52 15.19 7.68
CA GLU A 174 18.00 15.89 8.84
C GLU A 174 16.88 15.09 9.53
N GLU A 175 15.93 14.54 8.78
CA GLU A 175 14.87 13.67 9.32
C GLU A 175 15.47 12.43 10.02
N VAL A 176 16.49 11.82 9.43
CA VAL A 176 17.21 10.69 10.02
C VAL A 176 17.94 11.11 11.30
N ALA A 177 18.59 12.27 11.32
CA ALA A 177 19.27 12.80 12.50
C ALA A 177 18.29 13.08 13.64
N GLN A 178 17.15 13.73 13.36
CA GLN A 178 16.09 13.98 14.33
C GLN A 178 15.51 12.67 14.89
N ALA A 179 15.25 11.68 14.03
CA ALA A 179 14.76 10.37 14.46
C ALA A 179 15.76 9.64 15.37
N ARG A 180 17.06 9.69 15.04
CA ARG A 180 18.13 9.13 15.89
C ARG A 180 18.22 9.82 17.24
N ALA A 181 18.17 11.16 17.26
CA ALA A 181 18.18 11.94 18.50
C ALA A 181 16.98 11.61 19.39
N ALA A 182 15.77 11.54 18.82
CA ALA A 182 14.58 11.17 19.56
C ALA A 182 14.67 9.74 20.12
N LEU A 183 15.11 8.76 19.32
CA LEU A 183 15.34 7.38 19.78
C LEU A 183 16.37 7.29 20.92
N ALA A 184 17.37 8.17 20.95
CA ALA A 184 18.36 8.20 22.01
C ALA A 184 17.80 8.68 23.37
N THR A 185 16.70 9.43 23.37
CA THR A 185 16.01 9.87 24.60
C THR A 185 15.08 8.82 25.20
N LEU A 186 14.77 7.75 24.47
CA LEU A 186 13.91 6.68 24.95
C LEU A 186 14.67 5.77 25.92
N ALA A 187 13.91 5.14 26.82
CA ALA A 187 14.46 4.09 27.67
C ALA A 187 15.05 2.96 26.78
N PRO A 188 16.16 2.30 27.20
CA PRO A 188 16.78 1.24 26.41
C PRO A 188 15.81 0.14 25.99
N GLU A 189 14.87 -0.21 26.87
CA GLU A 189 13.87 -1.26 26.64
C GLU A 189 12.87 -0.85 25.54
N ASP A 190 12.42 0.41 25.53
CA ASP A 190 11.53 0.93 24.49
C ASP A 190 12.23 0.97 23.13
N ARG A 191 13.51 1.39 23.12
CA ARG A 191 14.33 1.43 21.91
C ARG A 191 14.57 0.04 21.35
N ASP A 192 14.90 -0.94 22.19
CA ASP A 192 15.07 -2.34 21.78
C ASP A 192 13.76 -2.89 21.21
N LEU A 193 12.62 -2.62 21.88
CA LEU A 193 11.32 -3.07 21.42
C LEU A 193 10.93 -2.49 20.06
N LEU A 194 11.18 -1.19 19.84
CA LEU A 194 10.97 -0.53 18.56
C LEU A 194 11.93 -1.08 17.48
N TRP A 195 13.19 -1.32 17.83
CA TRP A 195 14.19 -1.86 16.92
C TRP A 195 13.83 -3.28 16.46
N ARG A 196 13.49 -4.19 17.38
CA ARG A 196 13.01 -5.54 17.06
C ARG A 196 11.81 -5.48 16.12
N ARG A 197 10.83 -4.62 16.42
CA ARG A 197 9.59 -4.56 15.64
C ARG A 197 9.77 -3.93 14.26
N TYR A 198 10.55 -2.86 14.14
CA TYR A 198 10.61 -2.04 12.93
C TYR A 198 11.95 -2.12 12.19
N GLY A 199 13.06 -2.33 12.90
CA GLY A 199 14.38 -2.57 12.32
C GLY A 199 14.57 -4.02 11.88
N CYS A 200 14.23 -4.98 12.74
CA CYS A 200 14.33 -6.43 12.44
C CYS A 200 13.06 -7.03 11.84
N GLU A 201 11.96 -6.27 11.77
CA GLU A 201 10.63 -6.73 11.37
C GLU A 201 10.09 -7.96 12.17
N GLU A 202 10.58 -8.20 13.40
CA GLU A 202 10.21 -9.37 14.22
C GLU A 202 8.68 -9.39 14.49
N PRO A 203 8.02 -10.55 14.33
CA PRO A 203 6.62 -10.73 14.73
C PRO A 203 6.43 -10.52 16.24
N VAL A 204 5.30 -9.93 16.62
CA VAL A 204 4.98 -9.65 18.04
C VAL A 204 5.00 -10.92 18.91
N ALA A 205 4.61 -12.07 18.36
CA ALA A 205 4.64 -13.34 19.07
C ALA A 205 6.07 -13.83 19.38
N GLU A 206 7.04 -13.51 18.52
CA GLU A 206 8.45 -13.86 18.74
C GLU A 206 9.09 -12.93 19.76
N ILE A 207 8.80 -11.63 19.67
CA ILE A 207 9.21 -10.63 20.67
C ILE A 207 8.64 -11.02 22.05
N ALA A 208 7.35 -11.37 22.11
CA ALA A 208 6.69 -11.80 23.33
C ALA A 208 7.37 -13.03 23.95
N ARG A 209 7.69 -14.04 23.14
CA ARG A 209 8.41 -15.24 23.58
C ARG A 209 9.81 -14.92 24.10
N ALA A 210 10.56 -14.07 23.38
CA ALA A 210 11.93 -13.68 23.74
C ALA A 210 11.97 -12.90 25.07
N LEU A 211 10.96 -12.08 25.34
CA LEU A 211 10.87 -11.26 26.55
C LEU A 211 10.11 -11.95 27.70
N GLY A 212 9.59 -13.16 27.50
CA GLY A 212 8.75 -13.84 28.49
C GLY A 212 7.44 -13.11 28.78
N GLN A 213 6.89 -12.40 27.80
CA GLN A 213 5.66 -11.61 27.90
C GLN A 213 4.54 -12.22 27.07
N THR A 214 3.30 -11.76 27.30
CA THR A 214 2.18 -12.07 26.40
C THR A 214 2.18 -11.12 25.18
N PRO A 215 1.63 -11.54 24.02
CA PRO A 215 1.50 -10.65 22.85
C PRO A 215 0.74 -9.34 23.15
N GLY A 216 -0.25 -9.38 24.05
CA GLY A 216 -1.00 -8.19 24.47
C GLY A 216 -0.15 -7.18 25.24
N GLU A 217 0.74 -7.66 26.13
CA GLU A 217 1.68 -6.81 26.85
C GLU A 217 2.68 -6.15 25.90
N VAL A 218 3.21 -6.91 24.94
CA VAL A 218 4.10 -6.37 23.89
C VAL A 218 3.39 -5.32 23.05
N HIS A 219 2.14 -5.54 22.65
CA HIS A 219 1.36 -4.52 21.93
C HIS A 219 1.16 -3.24 22.75
N ARG A 220 0.88 -3.37 24.06
CA ARG A 220 0.75 -2.24 24.98
C ARG A 220 2.07 -1.49 25.12
N ALA A 221 3.18 -2.21 25.30
CA ALA A 221 4.52 -1.64 25.40
C ALA A 221 4.92 -0.92 24.10
N LEU A 222 4.72 -1.52 22.93
CA LEU A 222 4.95 -0.89 21.62
C LEU A 222 4.10 0.36 21.41
N ARG A 223 2.87 0.39 21.92
CA ARG A 223 2.02 1.59 21.87
C ARG A 223 2.60 2.71 22.75
N ALA A 224 3.02 2.39 23.97
CA ALA A 224 3.65 3.34 24.88
C ALA A 224 4.98 3.89 24.34
N ALA A 225 5.86 3.01 23.86
CA ALA A 225 7.14 3.37 23.25
C ALA A 225 6.95 4.31 22.04
N ARG A 226 5.97 4.03 21.16
CA ARG A 226 5.64 4.92 20.04
C ARG A 226 5.13 6.29 20.50
N ALA A 227 4.28 6.34 21.53
CA ALA A 227 3.78 7.60 22.06
C ALA A 227 4.92 8.46 22.64
N ARG A 228 5.89 7.83 23.33
CA ARG A 228 7.09 8.51 23.83
C ARG A 228 7.98 9.00 22.69
N LEU A 229 8.17 8.19 21.63
CA LEU A 229 8.90 8.59 20.44
C LEU A 229 8.26 9.80 19.74
N TRP A 230 6.93 9.79 19.58
CA TRP A 230 6.20 10.93 18.99
C TRP A 230 6.39 12.21 19.81
N LYS A 231 6.27 12.11 21.14
CA LYS A 231 6.53 13.23 22.04
C LYS A 231 7.98 13.74 21.91
N ALA A 232 8.97 12.85 21.81
CA ALA A 232 10.37 13.20 21.63
C ALA A 232 10.65 13.87 20.27
N LEU A 233 9.88 13.54 19.24
CA LEU A 233 9.92 14.19 17.92
C LEU A 233 9.16 15.54 17.88
N GLY A 234 8.51 15.95 18.98
CA GLY A 234 7.69 17.15 19.02
C GLY A 234 6.39 17.04 18.20
N ARG A 235 5.83 15.83 18.07
CA ARG A 235 4.60 15.55 17.31
C ARG A 235 3.48 14.97 18.17
#